data_AF-A0A7W1C641-F1
#
_entry.id   AF-A0A7W1C641-F1
#
_cell.length_a   1.000
_cell.length_b   1.000
_cell.length_c   1.000
_cell.angle_alpha   90.00
_cell.angle_beta   90.00
_cell.angle_gamma   90.00
#
_symmetry.space_group_name_H-M   'P 1'
#
loop_
_entity.id
_entity.type
_entity.pdbx_description
1 polymer ?
#
loop_
_entity_poly.entity_id
_entity_poly.type
_entity_poly.pdbx_seq_one_letter_code
_entity_poly.pdbx_strand_id
1 'polypeptide(L)'
;MSERKTEPADREAGRPVPDFPMRFRWQTGVWFELFEKQVALIERDIARARAEAMVIVFQSSPLSGRGGGHYATNVEIANHTARGLMEKWGHRFWVLNPARYQMESKEGTGLMHLHAAELSRETGERVDIDALFSESPPRGGDYMRMWTRILVEDGENNAGRRWDAMYFLGPGDVHDFFGEGGSRTWTAGVEEHFARKLTMDREFYEAFAPPFYDADGKRLSGRAESAEWGRRRDAFFRYYTIRAGVNFSFGSHDEWNIWRLLNERRRASHREGLADQIAGYFEGGQVDPASATSATSPGYEILDGREESGVAASPDDR
;
A
#
# COMPACT_ATOMS: atom_id res chain seq x y z
N MET A 1 -38.11 -7.06 -3.53
CA MET A 1 -37.32 -7.99 -2.69
C MET A 1 -35.89 -7.91 -3.18
N SER A 2 -35.01 -7.29 -2.39
CA SER A 2 -33.60 -7.14 -2.72
C SER A 2 -32.92 -8.49 -2.52
N GLU A 3 -32.36 -9.06 -3.59
CA GLU A 3 -31.44 -10.20 -3.47
C GLU A 3 -30.25 -9.75 -2.63
N ARG A 4 -30.16 -10.24 -1.39
CA ARG A 4 -28.91 -10.24 -0.65
C ARG A 4 -27.96 -11.14 -1.44
N LYS A 5 -26.98 -10.54 -2.13
CA LYS A 5 -25.79 -11.28 -2.53
C LYS A 5 -25.15 -11.80 -1.24
N THR A 6 -25.31 -13.10 -0.99
CA THR A 6 -24.55 -13.82 0.01
C THR A 6 -23.07 -13.54 -0.23
N GLU A 7 -22.37 -13.03 0.80
CA GLU A 7 -20.91 -12.88 0.75
C GLU A 7 -20.28 -14.25 0.41
N PRO A 8 -19.19 -14.29 -0.39
CA PRO A 8 -18.49 -15.54 -0.67
C PRO A 8 -18.05 -16.19 0.64
N ALA A 9 -18.17 -17.51 0.75
CA ALA A 9 -17.87 -18.29 1.96
C ALA A 9 -16.39 -18.21 2.42
N ASP A 10 -15.52 -17.60 1.63
CA ASP A 10 -14.07 -17.56 1.83
C ASP A 10 -13.56 -16.23 2.39
N ARG A 11 -14.34 -15.55 3.24
CA ARG A 11 -13.91 -14.31 3.90
C ARG A 11 -14.24 -14.31 5.38
N GLU A 12 -13.31 -13.78 6.15
CA GLU A 12 -13.43 -13.61 7.59
C GLU A 12 -13.21 -12.14 7.97
N ALA A 13 -13.92 -11.68 9.00
CA ALA A 13 -13.68 -10.39 9.62
C ALA A 13 -13.21 -10.59 11.07
N GLY A 14 -12.04 -10.07 11.40
CA GLY A 14 -11.44 -10.28 12.71
C GLY A 14 -10.36 -9.27 13.03
N ARG A 15 -9.66 -9.50 14.14
CA ARG A 15 -8.45 -8.76 14.50
C ARG A 15 -7.24 -9.52 13.96
N PRO A 16 -6.38 -8.91 13.14
CA PRO A 16 -5.15 -9.58 12.69
C PRO A 16 -4.24 -9.98 13.85
N VAL A 17 -4.23 -9.16 14.92
CA VAL A 17 -3.53 -9.43 16.18
C VAL A 17 -4.57 -9.38 17.31
N PRO A 18 -4.78 -10.47 18.09
CA PRO A 18 -5.92 -10.60 19.00
C PRO A 18 -6.13 -9.43 19.98
N ASP A 19 -5.03 -8.92 20.55
CA ASP A 19 -5.04 -7.85 21.55
C ASP A 19 -4.83 -6.45 20.96
N PHE A 20 -4.91 -6.29 19.64
CA PHE A 20 -4.83 -5.00 18.96
C PHE A 20 -6.23 -4.60 18.45
N PRO A 21 -6.68 -3.35 18.65
CA PRO A 21 -8.10 -3.03 18.53
C PRO A 21 -8.61 -2.90 17.10
N MET A 22 -7.74 -2.95 16.09
CA MET A 22 -8.13 -2.80 14.68
C MET A 22 -8.66 -4.10 14.09
N ARG A 23 -9.71 -3.98 13.28
CA ARG A 23 -10.38 -5.12 12.62
C ARG A 23 -10.39 -4.92 11.11
N PHE A 24 -10.21 -6.02 10.38
CA PHE A 24 -10.24 -6.02 8.92
C PHE A 24 -11.03 -7.21 8.42
N ARG A 25 -11.40 -7.17 7.14
CA ARG A 25 -11.96 -8.30 6.41
C ARG A 25 -10.94 -8.80 5.41
N TRP A 26 -10.66 -10.09 5.43
CA TRP A 26 -9.69 -10.72 4.53
C TRP A 26 -10.24 -12.02 3.98
N GLN A 27 -9.60 -12.51 2.94
CA GLN A 27 -9.86 -13.78 2.31
C GLN A 27 -9.21 -14.91 3.09
N THR A 28 -9.93 -16.01 3.21
CA THR A 28 -9.45 -17.28 3.77
C THR A 28 -8.95 -18.19 2.64
N GLY A 29 -8.53 -19.41 2.97
CA GLY A 29 -8.10 -20.39 1.97
C GLY A 29 -6.74 -20.04 1.34
N VAL A 30 -6.60 -20.22 0.03
CA VAL A 30 -5.30 -20.12 -0.65
C VAL A 30 -4.65 -18.74 -0.49
N TRP A 31 -5.43 -17.65 -0.58
CA TRP A 31 -4.88 -16.32 -0.34
C TRP A 31 -4.29 -16.18 1.05
N PHE A 32 -5.00 -16.68 2.07
CA PHE A 32 -4.51 -16.64 3.44
C PHE A 32 -3.14 -17.30 3.55
N GLU A 33 -2.97 -18.51 3.02
CA GLU A 33 -1.70 -19.25 3.05
C GLU A 33 -0.57 -18.51 2.31
N LEU A 34 -0.88 -17.90 1.16
CA LEU A 34 0.09 -17.09 0.40
C LEU A 34 0.54 -15.86 1.20
N PHE A 35 -0.40 -15.16 1.84
CA PHE A 35 -0.09 -14.02 2.70
C PHE A 35 0.68 -14.43 3.96
N GLU A 36 0.43 -15.61 4.54
CA GLU A 36 1.23 -16.13 5.65
C GLU A 36 2.68 -16.39 5.24
N LYS A 37 2.92 -16.94 4.04
CA LYS A 37 4.28 -17.09 3.49
C LYS A 37 4.94 -15.73 3.26
N GLN A 38 4.19 -14.73 2.79
CA GLN A 38 4.68 -13.36 2.63
C GLN A 38 5.03 -12.70 3.97
N VAL A 39 4.21 -12.88 5.00
CA VAL A 39 4.52 -12.44 6.37
C VAL A 39 5.86 -13.03 6.82
N ALA A 40 6.02 -14.35 6.68
CA ALA A 40 7.24 -15.05 7.09
C ALA A 40 8.49 -14.54 6.34
N LEU A 41 8.37 -14.20 5.05
CA LEU A 41 9.45 -13.59 4.28
C LEU A 41 9.84 -12.22 4.84
N ILE A 42 8.85 -11.34 5.06
CA ILE A 42 9.09 -9.98 5.58
C ILE A 42 9.70 -10.05 6.98
N GLU A 43 9.22 -10.95 7.84
CA GLU A 43 9.79 -11.16 9.19
C GLU A 43 11.26 -11.60 9.14
N ARG A 44 11.63 -12.45 8.18
CA ARG A 44 13.04 -12.83 7.97
C ARG A 44 13.90 -11.65 7.52
N ASP A 45 13.37 -10.80 6.64
CA ASP A 45 14.08 -9.60 6.20
C ASP A 45 14.30 -8.59 7.34
N ILE A 46 13.27 -8.38 8.17
CA ILE A 46 13.36 -7.58 9.39
C ILE A 46 14.39 -8.18 10.34
N ALA A 47 14.35 -9.50 10.57
CA ALA A 47 15.30 -10.19 11.45
C ALA A 47 16.75 -10.02 10.97
N ARG A 48 16.99 -10.10 9.66
CA ARG A 48 18.30 -9.82 9.06
C ARG A 48 18.73 -8.36 9.29
N ALA A 49 17.88 -7.39 9.02
CA ALA A 49 18.19 -5.98 9.25
C ALA A 49 18.53 -5.71 10.73
N ARG A 50 17.80 -6.34 11.67
CA ARG A 50 18.12 -6.26 13.11
C ARG A 50 19.45 -6.91 13.46
N ALA A 51 19.76 -8.07 12.89
CA ALA A 51 21.04 -8.75 13.10
C ALA A 51 22.23 -7.91 12.61
N GLU A 52 22.01 -7.07 11.59
CA GLU A 52 22.97 -6.10 11.06
C GLU A 52 22.98 -4.76 11.84
N ALA A 53 22.23 -4.66 12.94
CA ALA A 53 22.10 -3.46 13.78
C ALA A 53 21.66 -2.20 13.01
N MET A 54 20.80 -2.41 12.02
CA MET A 54 20.15 -1.36 11.23
C MET A 54 19.03 -0.69 12.02
N VAL A 55 18.87 0.61 11.79
CA VAL A 55 17.68 1.38 12.20
C VAL A 55 16.58 1.12 11.17
N ILE A 56 15.47 0.55 11.61
CA ILE A 56 14.40 0.05 10.75
C ILE A 56 13.30 1.10 10.61
N VAL A 57 13.04 1.49 9.37
CA VAL A 57 12.04 2.50 8.99
C VAL A 57 10.97 1.83 8.15
N PHE A 58 9.72 1.82 8.60
CA PHE A 58 8.60 1.43 7.75
C PHE A 58 8.16 2.61 6.88
N GLN A 59 8.07 2.43 5.56
CA GLN A 59 7.64 3.47 4.63
C GLN A 59 6.17 3.27 4.20
N SER A 60 5.25 4.01 4.81
CA SER A 60 3.86 4.08 4.34
C SER A 60 3.81 4.77 2.98
N SER A 61 3.33 4.05 1.95
CA SER A 61 3.31 4.52 0.56
C SER A 61 1.94 4.27 -0.08
N PRO A 62 1.34 5.25 -0.78
CA PRO A 62 0.08 5.07 -1.49
C PRO A 62 0.30 4.27 -2.79
N LEU A 63 0.19 2.94 -2.75
CA LEU A 63 0.45 2.11 -3.93
C LEU A 63 -0.75 2.04 -4.90
N SER A 64 -1.97 2.27 -4.39
CA SER A 64 -3.21 2.22 -5.17
C SER A 64 -3.29 3.23 -6.33
N GLY A 65 -3.82 2.80 -7.49
CA GLY A 65 -4.14 3.68 -8.62
C GLY A 65 -5.41 4.55 -8.42
N ARG A 66 -6.08 4.47 -7.28
CA ARG A 66 -7.33 5.21 -7.05
C ARG A 66 -7.15 6.73 -7.13
N GLY A 67 -8.22 7.41 -7.53
CA GLY A 67 -8.26 8.88 -7.55
C GLY A 67 -7.44 9.53 -8.67
N GLY A 68 -7.01 8.74 -9.66
CA GLY A 68 -6.18 9.18 -10.80
C GLY A 68 -4.72 8.74 -10.71
N GLY A 69 -4.33 7.96 -9.69
CA GLY A 69 -2.99 7.38 -9.61
C GLY A 69 -2.76 6.26 -10.62
N HIS A 70 -1.50 5.83 -10.71
CA HIS A 70 -1.06 4.72 -11.54
C HIS A 70 -0.11 3.83 -10.73
N TYR A 71 -0.45 2.54 -10.60
CA TYR A 71 0.25 1.59 -9.73
C TYR A 71 1.77 1.59 -9.95
N ALA A 72 2.23 1.44 -11.20
CA ALA A 72 3.67 1.39 -11.47
C ALA A 72 4.37 2.73 -11.16
N THR A 73 3.72 3.86 -11.42
CA THR A 73 4.27 5.18 -11.09
C THR A 73 4.35 5.38 -9.56
N ASN A 74 3.35 4.90 -8.82
CA ASN A 74 3.40 4.92 -7.34
C ASN A 74 4.51 4.04 -6.78
N VAL A 75 4.75 2.86 -7.38
CA VAL A 75 5.88 1.98 -7.02
C VAL A 75 7.22 2.67 -7.30
N GLU A 76 7.36 3.36 -8.43
CA GLU A 76 8.56 4.14 -8.76
C GLU A 76 8.82 5.25 -7.74
N ILE A 77 7.77 5.99 -7.36
CA ILE A 77 7.84 7.04 -6.33
C ILE A 77 8.23 6.45 -4.97
N ALA A 78 7.60 5.33 -4.56
CA ALA A 78 7.93 4.65 -3.31
C ALA A 78 9.39 4.17 -3.29
N ASN A 79 9.88 3.62 -4.39
CA ASN A 79 11.27 3.20 -4.54
C ASN A 79 12.26 4.38 -4.56
N HIS A 80 11.92 5.48 -5.23
CA HIS A 80 12.70 6.70 -5.22
C HIS A 80 12.80 7.27 -3.79
N THR A 81 11.68 7.34 -3.08
CA THR A 81 11.61 7.83 -1.70
C THR A 81 12.47 6.96 -0.77
N ALA A 82 12.34 5.63 -0.85
CA ALA A 82 13.13 4.71 -0.01
C ALA A 82 14.64 4.89 -0.23
N ARG A 83 15.07 5.01 -1.50
CA ARG A 83 16.47 5.28 -1.84
C ARG A 83 16.93 6.64 -1.29
N GLY A 84 16.15 7.69 -1.53
CA GLY A 84 16.44 9.03 -1.05
C GLY A 84 16.55 9.10 0.47
N LEU A 85 15.71 8.36 1.21
CA LEU A 85 15.81 8.25 2.67
C LEU A 85 17.11 7.56 3.10
N MET A 86 17.46 6.43 2.50
CA MET A 86 18.71 5.73 2.83
C MET A 86 19.95 6.57 2.48
N GLU A 87 19.91 7.34 1.40
CA GLU A 87 20.97 8.27 1.00
C GLU A 87 21.09 9.46 1.98
N LYS A 88 19.96 10.08 2.35
CA LYS A 88 19.92 11.25 3.24
C LYS A 88 20.21 10.89 4.71
N TRP A 89 19.67 9.78 5.20
CA TRP A 89 19.77 9.37 6.61
C TRP A 89 21.02 8.51 6.88
N GLY A 90 21.55 7.89 5.83
CA GLY A 90 22.84 7.22 5.84
C GLY A 90 22.76 5.70 5.99
N HIS A 91 23.92 5.07 5.83
CA HIS A 91 24.09 3.62 5.67
C HIS A 91 23.61 2.74 6.83
N ARG A 92 23.24 3.31 7.99
CA ARG A 92 22.69 2.54 9.12
C ARG A 92 21.17 2.43 9.10
N PHE A 93 20.50 3.07 8.15
CA PHE A 93 19.04 2.99 8.00
C PHE A 93 18.65 1.96 6.96
N TRP A 94 17.67 1.13 7.30
CA TRP A 94 17.04 0.20 6.39
C TRP A 94 15.56 0.55 6.28
N VAL A 95 15.11 0.83 5.05
CA VAL A 95 13.73 1.18 4.76
C VAL A 95 12.98 -0.05 4.28
N LEU A 96 11.98 -0.48 5.06
CA LEU A 96 11.00 -1.43 4.60
C LEU A 96 9.98 -0.71 3.73
N ASN A 97 10.12 -0.88 2.41
CA ASN A 97 9.20 -0.34 1.41
C ASN A 97 8.15 -1.40 1.00
N PRO A 98 6.85 -1.22 1.33
CA PRO A 98 5.77 -2.11 0.92
C PRO A 98 5.71 -2.37 -0.59
N ALA A 99 6.18 -1.43 -1.43
CA ALA A 99 6.21 -1.58 -2.87
C ALA A 99 7.11 -2.73 -3.37
N ARG A 100 7.92 -3.34 -2.49
CA ARG A 100 8.74 -4.52 -2.82
C ARG A 100 8.04 -5.84 -2.52
N TYR A 101 6.94 -5.78 -1.77
CA TYR A 101 6.27 -6.95 -1.19
C TYR A 101 4.81 -7.08 -1.63
N GLN A 102 4.15 -6.02 -2.09
CA GLN A 102 2.76 -6.06 -2.54
C GLN A 102 2.64 -6.32 -4.05
N MET A 103 1.52 -6.91 -4.48
CA MET A 103 1.30 -7.34 -5.86
C MET A 103 1.12 -6.16 -6.83
N GLU A 104 0.88 -4.95 -6.33
CA GLU A 104 0.93 -3.70 -7.08
C GLU A 104 2.30 -3.47 -7.76
N SER A 105 3.31 -4.22 -7.35
CA SER A 105 4.64 -4.24 -7.98
C SER A 105 4.93 -5.57 -8.70
N LYS A 106 5.81 -5.51 -9.70
CA LYS A 106 6.35 -6.70 -10.37
C LYS A 106 7.13 -7.59 -9.41
N GLU A 107 7.85 -6.99 -8.46
CA GLU A 107 8.60 -7.71 -7.43
C GLU A 107 7.66 -8.52 -6.53
N GLY A 108 6.63 -7.88 -5.97
CA GLY A 108 5.67 -8.55 -5.10
C GLY A 108 4.81 -9.58 -5.83
N THR A 109 4.41 -9.33 -7.07
CA THR A 109 3.77 -10.36 -7.90
C THR A 109 4.68 -11.57 -8.11
N GLY A 110 5.97 -11.33 -8.40
CA GLY A 110 6.98 -12.39 -8.49
C GLY A 110 7.10 -13.21 -7.20
N LEU A 111 7.07 -12.55 -6.03
CA LEU A 111 7.06 -13.23 -4.73
C LEU A 111 5.82 -14.12 -4.54
N MET A 112 4.64 -13.66 -4.95
CA MET A 112 3.43 -14.49 -4.90
C MET A 112 3.52 -15.74 -5.75
N HIS A 113 4.10 -15.66 -6.96
CA HIS A 113 4.33 -16.86 -7.77
C HIS A 113 5.32 -17.82 -7.11
N LEU A 114 6.36 -17.31 -6.42
CA LEU A 114 7.28 -18.16 -5.66
C LEU A 114 6.57 -18.85 -4.49
N HIS A 115 5.73 -18.12 -3.74
CA HIS A 115 4.95 -18.68 -2.65
C HIS A 115 3.92 -19.70 -3.13
N ALA A 116 3.27 -19.47 -4.27
CA ALA A 116 2.38 -20.45 -4.90
C ALA A 116 3.12 -21.72 -5.31
N ALA A 117 4.30 -21.59 -5.92
CA ALA A 117 5.10 -22.75 -6.30
C ALA A 117 5.56 -23.57 -5.08
N GLU A 118 5.90 -22.90 -3.98
CA GLU A 118 6.22 -23.55 -2.71
C GLU A 118 5.00 -24.25 -2.11
N LEU A 119 3.87 -23.55 -2.00
CA LEU A 119 2.62 -24.09 -1.46
C LEU A 119 2.16 -25.31 -2.27
N SER A 120 2.26 -25.26 -3.60
CA SER A 120 1.94 -26.40 -4.46
C SER A 120 2.79 -27.63 -4.23
N ARG A 121 4.08 -27.44 -3.89
CA ARG A 121 4.94 -28.56 -3.53
C ARG A 121 4.59 -29.15 -2.17
N GLU A 122 4.16 -28.31 -1.22
CA GLU A 122 3.80 -28.72 0.13
C GLU A 122 2.47 -29.47 0.17
N THR A 123 1.46 -28.99 -0.56
CA THR A 123 0.11 -29.56 -0.58
C THR A 123 -0.10 -30.62 -1.65
N GLY A 124 0.71 -30.61 -2.71
CA GLY A 124 0.50 -31.45 -3.90
C GLY A 124 -0.57 -30.90 -4.86
N GLU A 125 -1.16 -29.74 -4.55
CA GLU A 125 -2.18 -29.09 -5.37
C GLU A 125 -1.61 -27.87 -6.11
N ARG A 126 -1.88 -27.75 -7.41
CA ARG A 126 -1.40 -26.61 -8.20
C ARG A 126 -2.14 -25.32 -7.79
N VAL A 127 -1.38 -24.31 -7.38
CA VAL A 127 -1.84 -22.96 -7.08
C VAL A 127 -1.46 -22.09 -8.27
N ASP A 128 -2.47 -21.58 -8.97
CA ASP A 128 -2.29 -20.70 -10.13
C ASP A 128 -2.68 -19.27 -9.75
N ILE A 129 -1.67 -18.40 -9.59
CA ILE A 129 -1.87 -17.02 -9.15
C ILE A 129 -2.71 -16.22 -10.14
N ASP A 130 -2.53 -16.44 -11.45
CA ASP A 130 -3.24 -15.65 -12.47
C ASP A 130 -4.73 -15.99 -12.49
N ALA A 131 -5.05 -17.29 -12.36
CA ALA A 131 -6.41 -17.76 -12.20
C ALA A 131 -7.03 -17.25 -10.89
N LEU A 132 -6.31 -17.38 -9.77
CA LEU A 132 -6.78 -16.96 -8.45
C LEU A 132 -7.04 -15.45 -8.39
N PHE A 133 -6.17 -14.65 -8.99
CA PHE A 133 -6.33 -13.19 -9.09
C PHE A 133 -7.53 -12.82 -9.96
N SER A 134 -7.76 -13.53 -11.07
CA SER A 134 -8.91 -13.31 -11.94
C SER A 134 -10.24 -13.66 -11.26
N GLU A 135 -10.25 -14.70 -10.42
CA GLU A 135 -11.45 -15.19 -9.73
C GLU A 135 -11.79 -14.40 -8.46
N SER A 136 -10.79 -14.13 -7.62
CA SER A 136 -10.98 -13.43 -6.35
C SER A 136 -9.73 -12.62 -5.99
N PRO A 137 -9.52 -11.42 -6.57
CA PRO A 137 -8.32 -10.63 -6.33
C PRO A 137 -8.20 -10.19 -4.86
N PRO A 138 -6.97 -10.08 -4.31
CA PRO A 138 -6.74 -9.54 -2.98
C PRO A 138 -7.27 -8.11 -2.87
N ARG A 139 -7.75 -7.77 -1.67
CA ARG A 139 -8.30 -6.46 -1.34
C ARG A 139 -7.45 -5.79 -0.28
N GLY A 140 -7.71 -4.51 -0.06
CA GLY A 140 -6.98 -3.75 0.96
C GLY A 140 -7.01 -4.36 2.35
N GLY A 141 -8.10 -5.04 2.74
CA GLY A 141 -8.16 -5.75 4.03
C GLY A 141 -7.23 -6.97 4.13
N ASP A 142 -6.91 -7.64 3.01
CA ASP A 142 -5.89 -8.72 2.96
C ASP A 142 -4.51 -8.15 3.27
N TYR A 143 -4.15 -7.05 2.59
CA TYR A 143 -2.91 -6.33 2.85
C TYR A 143 -2.85 -5.75 4.26
N MET A 144 -3.93 -5.13 4.74
CA MET A 144 -3.94 -4.55 6.07
C MET A 144 -3.89 -5.59 7.17
N ARG A 145 -4.42 -6.80 6.95
CA ARG A 145 -4.16 -7.93 7.86
C ARG A 145 -2.67 -8.22 7.94
N MET A 146 -2.01 -8.42 6.79
CA MET A 146 -0.57 -8.70 6.73
C MET A 146 0.24 -7.57 7.39
N TRP A 147 0.02 -6.32 7.01
CA TRP A 147 0.78 -5.19 7.54
C TRP A 147 0.50 -4.93 9.01
N THR A 148 -0.73 -5.12 9.49
CA THR A 148 -1.01 -5.03 10.93
C THR A 148 -0.19 -6.06 11.70
N ARG A 149 -0.11 -7.30 11.23
CA ARG A 149 0.74 -8.31 11.87
C ARG A 149 2.21 -7.91 11.87
N ILE A 150 2.75 -7.52 10.73
CA ILE A 150 4.14 -7.06 10.60
C ILE A 150 4.44 -5.88 11.53
N LEU A 151 3.56 -4.88 11.57
CA LEU A 151 3.76 -3.65 12.33
C LEU A 151 3.59 -3.85 13.85
N VAL A 152 2.66 -4.70 14.26
CA VAL A 152 2.23 -4.82 15.65
C VAL A 152 2.91 -5.98 16.37
N GLU A 153 3.04 -7.14 15.73
CA GLU A 153 3.62 -8.33 16.35
C GLU A 153 5.11 -8.12 16.63
N ASP A 154 5.53 -8.43 17.86
CA ASP A 154 6.93 -8.35 18.27
C ASP A 154 7.41 -9.58 19.06
N GLY A 155 6.55 -10.59 19.20
CA GLY A 155 6.83 -11.82 19.95
C GLY A 155 6.69 -11.66 21.48
N GLU A 156 6.25 -10.50 21.96
CA GLU A 156 6.08 -10.23 23.38
C GLU A 156 4.69 -9.64 23.70
N ASN A 157 4.58 -8.32 23.85
CA ASN A 157 3.32 -7.63 24.19
C ASN A 157 2.69 -6.92 23.00
N ASN A 158 3.17 -7.19 21.78
CA ASN A 158 2.64 -6.62 20.54
C ASN A 158 2.61 -5.08 20.60
N ALA A 159 3.75 -4.51 20.99
CA ALA A 159 4.01 -3.08 21.04
C ALA A 159 4.84 -2.61 19.83
N GLY A 160 4.99 -3.45 18.79
CA GLY A 160 5.65 -3.11 17.54
C GLY A 160 7.14 -2.82 17.68
N ARG A 161 7.86 -3.51 18.58
CA ARG A 161 9.30 -3.23 18.87
C ARG A 161 10.27 -3.56 17.73
N ARG A 162 9.78 -3.94 16.56
CA ARG A 162 10.57 -4.20 15.35
C ARG A 162 10.91 -2.92 14.57
N TRP A 163 10.31 -1.78 14.93
CA TRP A 163 10.39 -0.51 14.20
C TRP A 163 10.98 0.60 15.07
N ASP A 164 11.89 1.36 14.48
CA ASP A 164 12.45 2.58 15.07
C ASP A 164 11.69 3.82 14.59
N ALA A 165 11.22 3.79 13.34
CA ALA A 165 10.44 4.89 12.75
C ALA A 165 9.38 4.44 11.73
N MET A 166 8.37 5.27 11.58
CA MET A 166 7.39 5.27 10.49
C MET A 166 7.62 6.51 9.62
N TYR A 167 7.72 6.31 8.31
CA TYR A 167 7.81 7.38 7.32
C TYR A 167 6.56 7.39 6.46
N PHE A 168 5.84 8.50 6.47
CA PHE A 168 4.63 8.72 5.68
C PHE A 168 4.95 9.58 4.47
N LEU A 169 4.85 8.98 3.29
CA LEU A 169 5.13 9.63 2.01
C LEU A 169 4.11 10.75 1.72
N GLY A 170 4.57 11.97 1.48
CA GLY A 170 3.69 13.08 1.13
C GLY A 170 3.99 13.72 -0.23
N PRO A 171 3.18 14.70 -0.64
CA PRO A 171 3.40 15.52 -1.84
C PRO A 171 4.85 15.99 -2.06
N GLY A 172 5.58 16.38 -1.01
CA GLY A 172 7.00 16.77 -1.11
C GLY A 172 7.88 15.68 -1.73
N ASP A 173 7.72 14.43 -1.30
CA ASP A 173 8.45 13.28 -1.84
C ASP A 173 8.09 13.01 -3.31
N VAL A 174 6.82 13.22 -3.67
CA VAL A 174 6.33 13.08 -5.05
C VAL A 174 6.93 14.17 -5.95
N HIS A 175 6.98 15.41 -5.46
CA HIS A 175 7.59 16.53 -6.20
C HIS A 175 9.08 16.28 -6.44
N ASP A 176 9.81 15.77 -5.43
CA ASP A 176 11.22 15.41 -5.55
C ASP A 176 11.42 14.37 -6.68
N PHE A 177 10.59 13.32 -6.74
CA PHE A 177 10.63 12.31 -7.81
C PHE A 177 10.45 12.92 -9.20
N PHE A 178 9.44 13.77 -9.40
CA PHE A 178 9.23 14.41 -10.70
C PHE A 178 10.24 15.53 -11.01
N GLY A 179 10.96 16.03 -10.01
CA GLY A 179 12.02 17.03 -10.15
C GLY A 179 13.38 16.45 -10.56
N GLU A 180 13.62 15.15 -10.34
CA GLU A 180 14.93 14.48 -10.59
C GLU A 180 15.43 14.64 -12.04
N GLY A 181 14.52 14.81 -13.01
CA GLY A 181 14.84 15.03 -14.42
C GLY A 181 15.36 16.43 -14.78
N GLY A 182 15.46 17.35 -13.82
CA GLY A 182 15.89 18.74 -14.06
C GLY A 182 14.80 19.61 -14.71
N SER A 183 13.55 19.15 -14.71
CA SER A 183 12.40 19.90 -15.22
C SER A 183 12.27 21.23 -14.48
N ARG A 184 11.92 22.30 -15.20
CA ARG A 184 11.86 23.67 -14.64
C ARG A 184 10.90 23.83 -13.47
N THR A 185 9.85 23.01 -13.46
CA THR A 185 8.83 22.92 -12.43
C THR A 185 8.44 21.46 -12.30
N TRP A 186 8.09 21.02 -11.10
CA TRP A 186 7.68 19.63 -10.86
C TRP A 186 6.43 19.25 -11.69
N THR A 187 5.52 20.19 -12.00
CA THR A 187 4.37 19.96 -12.89
C THR A 187 4.79 19.64 -14.33
N ALA A 188 5.83 20.31 -14.83
CA ALA A 188 6.45 19.97 -16.11
C ALA A 188 7.08 18.57 -16.05
N GLY A 189 7.69 18.20 -14.92
CA GLY A 189 8.20 16.86 -14.67
C GLY A 189 7.11 15.77 -14.75
N VAL A 190 5.91 16.04 -14.26
CA VAL A 190 4.75 15.12 -14.38
C VAL A 190 4.35 14.92 -15.86
N GLU A 191 4.25 16.00 -16.65
CA GLU A 191 3.92 15.93 -18.08
C GLU A 191 5.03 15.22 -18.89
N GLU A 192 6.30 15.54 -18.60
CA GLU A 192 7.45 14.89 -19.23
C GLU A 192 7.52 13.40 -18.90
N HIS A 193 7.27 13.04 -17.64
CA HIS A 193 7.14 11.63 -17.22
C HIS A 193 6.02 10.94 -17.98
N PHE A 194 4.83 11.53 -18.04
CA PHE A 194 3.68 10.98 -18.75
C PHE A 194 4.00 10.74 -20.23
N ALA A 195 4.53 11.74 -20.93
CA ALA A 195 4.88 11.64 -22.35
C ALA A 195 5.95 10.57 -22.62
N ARG A 196 6.98 10.50 -21.76
CA ARG A 196 8.03 9.49 -21.84
C ARG A 196 7.46 8.09 -21.62
N LYS A 197 6.67 7.89 -20.57
CA LYS A 197 6.06 6.60 -20.23
C LYS A 197 5.09 6.12 -21.31
N LEU A 198 4.25 7.01 -21.83
CA LEU A 198 3.37 6.70 -22.95
C LEU A 198 4.13 6.16 -24.17
N THR A 199 5.38 6.58 -24.38
CA THR A 199 6.20 6.12 -25.51
C THR A 199 6.98 4.84 -25.22
N MET A 200 7.49 4.70 -23.99
CA MET A 200 8.51 3.68 -23.65
C MET A 200 7.98 2.50 -22.83
N ASP A 201 6.80 2.62 -22.24
CA ASP A 201 6.26 1.68 -21.28
C ASP A 201 4.93 1.09 -21.79
N ARG A 202 4.93 -0.23 -22.01
CA ARG A 202 3.79 -0.92 -22.61
C ARG A 202 2.56 -0.92 -21.70
N GLU A 203 2.75 -1.15 -20.40
CA GLU A 203 1.65 -1.17 -19.43
C GLU A 203 1.05 0.23 -19.28
N PHE A 204 1.92 1.25 -19.22
CA PHE A 204 1.47 2.64 -19.21
C PHE A 204 0.73 3.02 -20.49
N TYR A 205 1.22 2.56 -21.65
CA TYR A 205 0.55 2.77 -22.93
C TYR A 205 -0.86 2.14 -22.91
N GLU A 206 -1.00 0.91 -22.44
CA GLU A 206 -2.32 0.24 -22.35
C GLU A 206 -3.28 0.95 -21.38
N ALA A 207 -2.77 1.54 -20.31
CA ALA A 207 -3.58 2.31 -19.36
C ALA A 207 -4.04 3.67 -19.92
N PHE A 208 -3.23 4.32 -20.76
CA PHE A 208 -3.44 5.72 -21.17
C PHE A 208 -3.61 5.94 -22.68
N ALA A 209 -3.54 4.91 -23.51
CA ALA A 209 -3.76 5.00 -24.94
C ALA A 209 -4.94 4.12 -25.40
N PRO A 210 -5.64 4.51 -26.47
CA PRO A 210 -6.69 3.69 -27.07
C PRO A 210 -6.21 2.27 -27.49
N PRO A 211 -7.11 1.28 -27.54
CA PRO A 211 -8.57 1.40 -27.39
C PRO A 211 -9.05 1.46 -25.94
N PHE A 212 -10.07 2.29 -25.69
CA PHE A 212 -10.79 2.31 -24.42
C PHE A 212 -12.15 1.63 -24.53
N TYR A 213 -12.68 1.19 -23.40
CA TYR A 213 -13.94 0.48 -23.28
C TYR A 213 -14.81 1.14 -22.21
N ASP A 214 -16.13 1.15 -22.42
CA ASP A 214 -17.08 1.58 -21.40
C ASP A 214 -17.33 0.50 -20.34
N ALA A 215 -18.20 0.79 -19.37
CA ALA A 215 -18.53 -0.12 -18.28
C ALA A 215 -19.15 -1.45 -18.74
N ASP A 216 -19.76 -1.48 -19.93
CA ASP A 216 -20.36 -2.66 -20.54
C ASP A 216 -19.35 -3.42 -21.44
N GLY A 217 -18.09 -2.98 -21.47
CA GLY A 217 -17.03 -3.60 -22.27
C GLY A 217 -17.11 -3.25 -23.75
N LYS A 218 -17.94 -2.27 -24.14
CA LYS A 218 -18.02 -1.81 -25.52
C LYS A 218 -16.92 -0.81 -25.81
N ARG A 219 -16.22 -1.02 -26.93
CA ARG A 219 -15.14 -0.14 -27.38
C ARG A 219 -15.67 1.28 -27.64
N LEU A 220 -15.03 2.26 -27.01
CA LEU A 220 -15.25 3.67 -27.26
C LEU A 220 -14.66 4.05 -28.63
N SER A 221 -15.25 5.04 -29.29
CA SER A 221 -14.73 5.55 -30.57
C SER A 221 -15.02 7.04 -30.75
N GLY A 222 -14.27 7.68 -31.65
CA GLY A 222 -14.46 9.08 -32.03
C GLY A 222 -14.38 10.02 -30.82
N ARG A 223 -15.41 10.85 -30.64
CA ARG A 223 -15.46 11.85 -29.56
C ARG A 223 -15.40 11.22 -28.16
N ALA A 224 -16.01 10.05 -27.96
CA ALA A 224 -16.03 9.39 -26.66
C ALA A 224 -14.65 8.85 -26.26
N GLU A 225 -13.92 8.26 -27.21
CA GLU A 225 -12.54 7.78 -26.99
C GLU A 225 -11.58 8.95 -26.70
N SER A 226 -11.72 10.06 -27.44
CA SER A 226 -10.94 11.29 -27.20
C SER A 226 -11.24 11.93 -25.84
N ALA A 227 -12.51 11.93 -25.41
CA ALA A 227 -12.91 12.45 -24.11
C ALA A 227 -12.38 11.58 -22.96
N GLU A 228 -12.40 10.26 -23.12
CA GLU A 228 -11.85 9.33 -22.13
C GLU A 228 -10.34 9.48 -21.99
N TRP A 229 -9.62 9.66 -23.12
CA TRP A 229 -8.19 9.96 -23.10
C TRP A 229 -7.89 11.23 -22.30
N GLY A 230 -8.60 12.32 -22.59
CA GLY A 230 -8.47 13.59 -21.87
C GLY A 230 -8.77 13.44 -20.37
N ARG A 231 -9.84 12.71 -20.02
CA ARG A 231 -10.20 12.43 -18.63
C ARG A 231 -9.10 11.70 -17.88
N ARG A 232 -8.54 10.63 -18.45
CA ARG A 232 -7.46 9.84 -17.81
C ARG A 232 -6.20 10.66 -17.62
N ARG A 233 -5.78 11.41 -18.65
CA ARG A 233 -4.62 12.30 -18.57
C ARG A 233 -4.81 13.41 -17.53
N ASP A 234 -5.96 14.06 -17.51
CA ASP A 234 -6.28 15.10 -16.53
C ASP A 234 -6.32 14.53 -15.11
N ALA A 235 -6.85 13.31 -14.93
CA ALA A 235 -6.87 12.62 -13.65
C ALA A 235 -5.46 12.29 -13.17
N PHE A 236 -4.60 11.75 -14.04
CA PHE A 236 -3.19 11.50 -13.75
C PHE A 236 -2.47 12.78 -13.32
N PHE A 237 -2.57 13.83 -14.14
CA PHE A 237 -1.93 15.10 -13.85
C PHE A 237 -2.42 15.65 -12.51
N ARG A 238 -3.74 15.73 -12.28
CA ARG A 238 -4.30 16.20 -11.00
C ARG A 238 -3.86 15.33 -9.83
N TYR A 239 -3.79 14.02 -9.99
CA TYR A 239 -3.39 13.16 -8.88
C TYR A 239 -1.94 13.44 -8.46
N TYR A 240 -1.00 13.33 -9.38
CA TYR A 240 0.43 13.53 -9.10
C TYR A 240 0.83 14.98 -8.82
N THR A 241 -0.10 15.91 -9.00
CA THR A 241 0.12 17.33 -8.71
C THR A 241 -0.38 17.79 -7.36
N ILE A 242 -1.44 17.20 -6.83
CA ILE A 242 -2.06 17.73 -5.62
C ILE A 242 -2.51 16.66 -4.62
N ARG A 243 -2.55 15.37 -5.02
CA ARG A 243 -3.16 14.30 -4.21
C ARG A 243 -2.24 13.11 -3.94
N ALA A 244 -1.18 12.92 -4.70
CA ALA A 244 -0.27 11.80 -4.47
C ALA A 244 0.39 11.95 -3.09
N GLY A 245 0.15 10.99 -2.21
CA GLY A 245 0.61 10.99 -0.82
C GLY A 245 -0.33 10.21 0.10
N VAL A 246 0.12 9.97 1.34
CA VAL A 246 -0.62 9.17 2.33
C VAL A 246 -2.00 9.73 2.66
N ASN A 247 -2.22 11.03 2.49
CA ASN A 247 -3.49 11.72 2.79
C ASN A 247 -4.68 11.25 1.94
N PHE A 248 -4.41 10.54 0.84
CA PHE A 248 -5.43 10.05 -0.10
C PHE A 248 -5.37 8.53 -0.26
N SER A 249 -4.80 7.82 0.72
CA SER A 249 -4.62 6.38 0.72
C SER A 249 -5.30 5.72 1.92
N PHE A 250 -6.22 4.81 1.64
CA PHE A 250 -6.89 4.03 2.68
C PHE A 250 -5.90 3.19 3.51
N GLY A 251 -4.96 2.50 2.86
CA GLY A 251 -3.96 1.71 3.56
C GLY A 251 -3.07 2.58 4.46
N SER A 252 -2.66 3.74 3.96
CA SER A 252 -1.81 4.66 4.73
C SER A 252 -2.54 5.29 5.91
N HIS A 253 -3.85 5.52 5.78
CA HIS A 253 -4.68 5.94 6.91
C HIS A 253 -4.74 4.86 8.00
N ASP A 254 -4.93 3.60 7.63
CA ASP A 254 -4.92 2.51 8.60
C ASP A 254 -3.52 2.35 9.23
N GLU A 255 -2.43 2.46 8.46
CA GLU A 255 -1.05 2.45 8.96
C GLU A 255 -0.77 3.60 9.95
N TRP A 256 -1.30 4.80 9.68
CA TRP A 256 -1.24 5.92 10.62
C TRP A 256 -1.96 5.59 11.94
N ASN A 257 -3.16 5.02 11.85
CA ASN A 257 -3.92 4.61 13.02
C ASN A 257 -3.22 3.47 13.80
N ILE A 258 -2.57 2.53 13.12
CA ILE A 258 -1.72 1.50 13.75
C ILE A 258 -0.59 2.17 14.53
N TRP A 259 0.17 3.06 13.90
CA TRP A 259 1.27 3.78 14.53
C TRP A 259 0.83 4.58 15.77
N ARG A 260 -0.28 5.32 15.65
CA ARG A 260 -0.88 6.08 16.76
C ARG A 260 -1.24 5.17 17.94
N LEU A 261 -1.91 4.05 17.66
CA LEU A 261 -2.33 3.07 18.68
C LEU A 261 -1.14 2.37 19.35
N LEU A 262 -0.10 2.04 18.59
CA LEU A 262 1.14 1.49 19.15
C LEU A 262 1.80 2.49 20.12
N ASN A 263 1.91 3.76 19.73
CA ASN A 263 2.47 4.79 20.60
C ASN A 263 1.60 5.08 21.82
N GLU A 264 0.27 5.01 21.68
CA GLU A 264 -0.65 5.07 22.83
C GLU A 264 -0.40 3.92 23.81
N ARG A 265 -0.29 2.68 23.31
CA ARG A 265 0.05 1.51 24.12
C ARG A 265 1.42 1.66 24.80
N ARG A 266 2.45 2.14 24.09
CA ARG A 266 3.80 2.34 24.65
C ARG A 266 3.81 3.39 25.76
N ARG A 267 3.09 4.51 25.59
CA ARG A 267 2.97 5.54 26.64
C ARG A 267 2.23 5.06 27.89
N ALA A 268 1.27 4.15 27.73
CA ALA A 268 0.49 3.59 28.82
C ALA A 268 1.19 2.42 29.55
N SER A 269 2.26 1.89 28.99
CA SER A 269 3.04 0.79 29.57
C SER A 269 3.91 1.28 30.73
N HIS A 270 4.23 0.38 31.67
CA HIS A 270 5.27 0.62 32.68
C HIS A 270 6.67 0.20 32.20
N ARG A 271 6.73 -0.61 31.14
CA ARG A 271 7.98 -1.11 30.55
C ARG A 271 8.52 -0.15 29.50
N GLU A 272 7.64 0.38 28.68
CA GLU A 272 7.92 1.47 27.77
C GLU A 272 7.51 2.80 28.41
N GLY A 273 7.95 3.92 27.84
CA GLY A 273 7.44 5.23 28.19
C GLY A 273 7.43 6.18 27.00
N LEU A 274 7.33 7.48 27.31
CA LEU A 274 7.34 8.55 26.31
C LEU A 274 8.58 8.48 25.39
N ALA A 275 9.73 8.10 25.96
CA ALA A 275 11.00 8.02 25.24
C ALA A 275 11.10 6.82 24.29
N ASP A 276 10.26 5.79 24.47
CA ASP A 276 10.30 4.55 23.67
C ASP A 276 9.27 4.54 22.54
N GLN A 277 8.65 5.68 22.23
CA GLN A 277 7.71 5.79 21.11
C GLN A 277 8.39 5.55 19.76
N ILE A 278 7.65 5.01 18.80
CA ILE A 278 8.07 4.92 17.40
C ILE A 278 8.05 6.33 16.81
N ALA A 279 9.18 6.81 16.30
CA ALA A 279 9.25 8.11 15.66
C ALA A 279 8.38 8.14 14.40
N GLY A 280 7.65 9.23 14.16
CA GLY A 280 6.88 9.44 12.94
C GLY A 280 7.47 10.57 12.10
N TYR A 281 7.56 10.36 10.80
CA TYR A 281 8.00 11.37 9.82
C TYR A 281 6.96 11.53 8.72
N PHE A 282 6.75 12.74 8.24
CA PHE A 282 5.91 13.08 7.10
C PHE A 282 6.65 14.11 6.23
N GLU A 283 6.85 13.80 4.94
CA GLU A 283 7.57 14.66 3.99
C GLU A 283 8.96 15.10 4.49
N GLY A 284 9.74 14.16 5.05
CA GLY A 284 11.08 14.43 5.56
C GLY A 284 11.13 15.17 6.90
N GLY A 285 10.01 15.71 7.39
CA GLY A 285 9.89 16.34 8.71
C GLY A 285 9.39 15.35 9.76
N GLN A 286 9.77 15.56 11.03
CA GLN A 286 9.18 14.80 12.13
C GLN A 286 7.73 15.25 12.36
N VAL A 287 6.82 14.30 12.55
CA VAL A 287 5.41 14.57 12.84
C VAL A 287 5.30 15.31 14.18
N ASP A 288 4.52 16.39 14.21
CA ASP A 288 4.32 17.15 15.43
C ASP A 288 3.52 16.35 16.49
N PRO A 289 3.68 16.66 17.79
CA PRO A 289 3.03 15.88 18.85
C PRO A 289 1.49 15.84 18.78
N ALA A 290 0.84 16.88 18.29
CA ALA A 290 -0.62 16.91 18.20
C ALA A 290 -1.11 15.99 17.07
N SER A 291 -0.45 16.05 15.92
CA SER A 291 -0.71 15.12 14.81
C SER A 291 -0.44 13.67 15.22
N ALA A 292 0.66 13.41 15.94
CA ALA A 292 1.04 12.07 16.39
C ALA A 292 0.02 11.36 17.31
N THR A 293 -0.92 12.11 17.88
CA THR A 293 -1.96 11.58 18.76
C THR A 293 -3.36 11.59 18.12
N SER A 294 -3.49 12.19 16.95
CA SER A 294 -4.76 12.34 16.23
C SER A 294 -5.02 11.14 15.32
N ALA A 295 -6.25 10.61 15.35
CA ALA A 295 -6.67 9.55 14.45
C ALA A 295 -7.04 10.10 13.06
N THR A 296 -6.75 9.33 12.02
CA THR A 296 -7.22 9.56 10.65
C THR A 296 -8.52 8.80 10.41
N SER A 297 -9.20 9.11 9.30
CA SER A 297 -10.37 8.34 8.88
C SER A 297 -9.99 6.89 8.59
N PRO A 298 -10.80 5.88 8.96
CA PRO A 298 -10.52 4.49 8.63
C PRO A 298 -10.43 4.31 7.11
N GLY A 299 -9.50 3.46 6.68
CA GLY A 299 -9.39 3.02 5.31
C GLY A 299 -10.20 1.74 5.09
N TYR A 300 -9.54 0.61 5.32
CA TYR A 300 -10.11 -0.73 5.27
C TYR A 300 -10.53 -1.26 6.65
N GLU A 301 -10.25 -0.51 7.72
CA GLU A 301 -10.69 -0.86 9.08
C GLU A 301 -12.22 -0.95 9.17
N ILE A 302 -12.70 -2.01 9.82
CA ILE A 302 -14.12 -2.21 10.14
C ILE A 302 -14.44 -1.55 11.47
N LEU A 303 -15.31 -0.54 11.44
CA LEU A 303 -15.83 0.10 12.65
C LEU A 303 -17.14 -0.55 13.11
N ASP A 304 -17.27 -0.82 14.41
CA ASP A 304 -18.49 -1.37 14.99
C ASP A 304 -19.69 -0.42 14.74
N GLY A 305 -20.77 -0.95 14.15
CA GLY A 305 -21.99 -0.20 13.86
C GLY A 305 -22.07 0.47 12.49
N ARG A 306 -21.06 0.32 11.62
CA ARG A 306 -21.17 0.64 10.19
C ARG A 306 -21.26 -0.66 9.38
N GLU A 307 -22.48 -1.06 9.01
CA GLU A 307 -22.64 -1.90 7.82
C GLU A 307 -22.06 -1.11 6.64
N GLU A 308 -21.27 -1.77 5.80
CA GLU A 308 -20.59 -1.16 4.65
C GLU A 308 -21.51 -0.17 3.94
N SER A 309 -21.25 1.14 4.06
CA SER A 309 -21.62 2.02 2.97
C SER A 309 -20.78 1.52 1.82
N GLY A 310 -21.39 0.70 0.95
CA GLY A 310 -20.76 0.13 -0.21
C GLY A 310 -20.11 1.24 -1.01
N VAL A 311 -18.81 1.45 -0.77
CA VAL A 311 -17.94 1.96 -1.82
C VAL A 311 -17.85 0.76 -2.74
N ALA A 312 -18.81 0.71 -3.67
CA ALA A 312 -18.76 -0.19 -4.80
C ALA A 312 -17.31 -0.20 -5.28
N ALA A 313 -16.75 -1.39 -5.47
CA ALA A 313 -15.48 -1.54 -6.14
C ALA A 313 -15.51 -0.60 -7.35
N SER A 314 -14.66 0.44 -7.31
CA SER A 314 -14.60 1.36 -8.44
C SER A 314 -14.26 0.50 -9.65
N PRO A 315 -14.71 0.82 -10.87
CA PRO A 315 -14.15 0.19 -12.07
C PRO A 315 -12.61 0.24 -12.11
N ASP A 316 -12.00 1.16 -11.33
CA ASP A 316 -10.55 1.29 -11.09
C ASP A 316 -9.96 0.30 -10.06
N ASP A 317 -10.78 -0.61 -9.50
CA ASP A 317 -10.35 -1.75 -8.68
C ASP A 317 -10.16 -3.03 -9.54
N ARG A 318 -10.18 -2.89 -10.87
CA ARG A 318 -9.86 -3.94 -11.84
C ARG A 318 -8.52 -3.70 -12.50
#